data_AF-A0A933BUJ4-F1
#
_entry.id   AF-A0A933BUJ4-F1
#
_cell.length_a   1.000
_cell.length_b   1.000
_cell.length_c   1.000
_cell.angle_alpha   90.00
_cell.angle_beta   90.00
_cell.angle_gamma   90.00
#
_symmetry.space_group_name_H-M   'P 1'
#
loop_
_entity.id
_entity.type
_entity.pdbx_description
1 polymer ?
#
loop_
_entity_poly.entity_id
_entity_poly.type
_entity_poly.pdbx_seq_one_letter_code
_entity_poly.pdbx_strand_id
1 'polypeptide(L)'
;MPGFAVATLKQARRLIVAVVGGSILLIGLALLVLPGPAFLVIPLGLAILATEFVWARRLLRRVKREASRLTASLRGGPGSARRT
;
A
#
# COMPACT_ATOMS: atom_id res chain seq x y z
N MET A 1 7.54 -13.69 25.78
CA MET A 1 6.20 -13.11 25.52
C MET A 1 6.24 -12.13 24.33
N PRO A 2 6.16 -12.58 23.06
CA PRO A 2 6.27 -11.69 21.87
C PRO A 2 4.98 -11.60 21.01
N GLY A 3 3.79 -11.73 21.61
CA GLY A 3 2.51 -11.74 20.88
C GLY A 3 1.90 -10.37 20.54
N PHE A 4 2.26 -9.31 21.27
CA PHE A 4 1.61 -8.00 21.13
C PHE A 4 2.17 -7.15 19.98
N ALA A 5 3.44 -7.37 19.60
CA ALA A 5 4.08 -6.58 18.55
C ALA A 5 3.39 -6.72 17.19
N VAL A 6 2.91 -7.92 16.84
CA VAL A 6 2.30 -8.17 15.52
C VAL A 6 0.88 -7.59 15.37
N ALA A 7 0.12 -7.51 16.46
CA ALA A 7 -1.19 -6.85 16.48
C ALA A 7 -1.02 -5.33 16.32
N THR A 8 -0.08 -4.75 17.09
CA THR A 8 0.26 -3.33 17.01
C THR A 8 0.85 -2.96 15.66
N LEU A 9 1.72 -3.78 15.05
CA LEU A 9 2.25 -3.50 13.70
C LEU A 9 1.16 -3.52 12.62
N LYS A 10 0.17 -4.40 12.73
CA LYS A 10 -0.95 -4.47 11.78
C LYS A 10 -1.90 -3.28 11.94
N GLN A 11 -2.20 -2.88 13.18
CA GLN A 11 -3.01 -1.70 13.49
C GLN A 11 -2.28 -0.40 13.12
N ALA A 12 -1.01 -0.24 13.52
CA ALA A 12 -0.17 0.89 13.13
C ALA A 12 -0.09 1.00 11.61
N ARG A 13 0.06 -0.12 10.89
CA ARG A 13 0.03 -0.09 9.42
C ARG A 13 -1.32 0.39 8.88
N ARG A 14 -2.44 -0.11 9.42
CA ARG A 14 -3.78 0.29 8.95
C ARG A 14 -4.04 1.77 9.24
N LEU A 15 -3.63 2.26 10.40
CA LEU A 15 -3.70 3.67 10.78
C LEU A 15 -2.86 4.53 9.85
N ILE A 16 -1.61 4.12 9.54
CA ILE A 16 -0.75 4.80 8.57
C ILE A 16 -1.41 4.84 7.20
N VAL A 17 -2.02 3.74 6.72
CA VAL A 17 -2.73 3.72 5.43
C VAL A 17 -3.93 4.67 5.45
N ALA A 18 -4.71 4.68 6.53
CA ALA A 18 -5.90 5.53 6.65
C ALA A 18 -5.53 7.02 6.72
N VAL A 19 -4.51 7.37 7.51
CA VAL A 19 -4.01 8.75 7.63
C VAL A 19 -3.42 9.22 6.30
N VAL A 20 -2.61 8.40 5.64
CA VAL A 20 -2.04 8.72 4.33
C VAL A 20 -3.14 8.90 3.29
N GLY A 21 -4.04 7.91 3.17
CA GLY A 21 -5.23 7.95 2.31
C GLY A 21 -6.08 9.21 2.50
N GLY A 22 -6.36 9.55 3.76
CA GLY A 22 -7.13 10.74 4.13
C GLY A 22 -6.42 12.04 3.76
N SER A 23 -5.10 12.14 3.99
CA SER A 23 -4.32 13.32 3.59
C SER A 23 -4.36 13.53 2.07
N ILE A 24 -4.18 12.49 1.27
CA ILE A 24 -4.24 12.58 -0.20
C ILE A 24 -5.60 13.11 -0.66
N LEU A 25 -6.68 12.58 -0.07
CA LEU A 25 -8.03 13.01 -0.39
C LEU A 25 -8.23 14.50 -0.03
N LEU A 26 -7.75 14.91 1.15
CA LEU A 26 -7.81 16.31 1.60
C LEU A 26 -7.04 17.24 0.69
N ILE A 27 -5.84 16.85 0.25
CA ILE A 27 -5.08 17.67 -0.67
C ILE A 27 -5.71 17.69 -2.05
N GLY A 28 -6.12 16.54 -2.61
CA GLY A 28 -6.88 16.49 -3.86
C GLY A 28 -8.12 17.39 -3.83
N LEU A 29 -8.79 17.46 -2.69
CA LEU A 29 -9.92 18.37 -2.47
C LEU A 29 -9.47 19.84 -2.40
N ALA A 30 -8.39 20.16 -1.68
CA ALA A 30 -7.83 21.51 -1.64
C ALA A 30 -7.40 22.02 -3.03
N LEU A 31 -6.90 21.12 -3.90
CA LEU A 31 -6.55 21.41 -5.29
C LEU A 31 -7.76 21.79 -6.15
N LEU A 32 -8.93 21.19 -5.86
CA LEU A 32 -10.17 21.48 -6.57
C LEU A 32 -10.77 22.82 -6.14
N VAL A 33 -10.64 23.18 -4.86
CA VAL A 33 -11.33 24.34 -4.27
C VAL A 33 -10.66 25.67 -4.62
N LEU A 34 -9.35 25.72 -4.88
CA LEU A 34 -8.64 26.98 -5.07
C LEU A 34 -7.94 27.06 -6.45
N PRO A 35 -8.60 27.59 -7.49
CA PRO A 35 -7.91 28.05 -8.70
C PRO A 35 -7.21 29.38 -8.39
N GLY A 36 -6.09 29.34 -7.63
CA GLY A 36 -5.45 30.57 -7.16
C GLY A 36 -4.03 30.44 -6.57
N PRO A 37 -3.68 29.42 -5.77
CA PRO A 37 -2.37 29.31 -5.12
C PRO A 37 -1.55 28.11 -5.64
N ALA A 38 -1.37 28.00 -6.96
CA ALA A 38 -0.71 26.85 -7.59
C ALA A 38 0.71 26.55 -7.01
N PHE A 39 1.42 27.57 -6.54
CA PHE A 39 2.79 27.43 -6.01
C PHE A 39 2.90 26.74 -4.66
N LEU A 40 1.88 26.81 -3.77
CA LEU A 40 1.85 26.01 -2.54
C LEU A 40 1.34 24.60 -2.81
N VAL A 41 0.41 24.51 -3.75
CA VAL A 41 -0.27 23.30 -4.19
C VAL A 41 0.68 22.29 -4.84
N ILE A 42 1.61 22.74 -5.69
CA ILE A 42 2.58 21.87 -6.37
C ILE A 42 3.54 21.16 -5.39
N PRO A 43 4.29 21.85 -4.51
CA PRO A 43 5.18 21.19 -3.56
C PRO A 43 4.41 20.34 -2.55
N LEU A 44 3.20 20.77 -2.15
CA LEU A 44 2.33 19.99 -1.29
C LEU A 44 1.88 18.70 -1.98
N GLY A 45 1.36 18.79 -3.20
CA GLY A 45 1.02 17.67 -4.09
C GLY A 45 2.18 16.71 -4.28
N LEU A 46 3.38 17.22 -4.57
CA LEU A 46 4.60 16.41 -4.73
C LEU A 46 5.02 15.71 -3.44
N ALA A 47 4.91 16.36 -2.27
CA ALA A 47 5.22 15.74 -0.98
C ALA A 47 4.29 14.55 -0.67
N ILE A 48 3.02 14.66 -1.07
CA ILE A 48 2.03 13.61 -0.90
C ILE A 48 2.26 12.49 -1.87
N LEU A 49 2.43 12.81 -3.16
CA LEU A 49 2.78 11.82 -4.18
C LEU A 49 4.02 11.05 -3.72
N ALA A 50 5.08 11.72 -3.26
CA ALA A 50 6.28 11.05 -2.74
C ALA A 50 5.96 10.07 -1.59
N THR A 51 5.06 10.45 -0.69
CA THR A 51 4.59 9.58 0.40
C THR A 51 3.78 8.39 -0.12
N GLU A 52 2.91 8.62 -1.11
CA GLU A 52 2.13 7.59 -1.79
C GLU A 52 2.98 6.59 -2.55
N PHE A 53 3.99 7.04 -3.30
CA PHE A 53 4.89 6.16 -4.06
C PHE A 53 5.64 5.20 -3.14
N VAL A 54 6.09 5.66 -1.97
CA VAL A 54 6.71 4.80 -0.95
C VAL A 54 5.72 3.77 -0.41
N TRP A 55 4.46 4.15 -0.20
CA TRP A 55 3.40 3.25 0.22
C TRP A 55 3.00 2.24 -0.87
N ALA A 56 2.81 2.67 -2.11
CA ALA A 56 2.48 1.84 -3.27
C ALA A 56 3.56 0.78 -3.50
N ARG A 57 4.85 1.16 -3.40
CA ARG A 57 5.96 0.20 -3.49
C ARG A 57 5.92 -0.83 -2.35
N ARG A 58 5.53 -0.42 -1.14
CA ARG A 58 5.33 -1.34 0.00
C ARG A 58 4.13 -2.25 -0.21
N LEU A 59 3.05 -1.76 -0.80
CA LEU A 59 1.84 -2.55 -1.11
C LEU A 59 2.12 -3.56 -2.21
N LEU A 60 2.75 -3.14 -3.31
CA LEU A 60 3.18 -4.02 -4.40
C LEU A 60 4.09 -5.14 -3.91
N ARG A 61 5.01 -4.87 -2.98
CA ARG A 61 5.84 -5.91 -2.36
C ARG A 61 5.01 -6.92 -1.56
N ARG A 62 3.91 -6.51 -0.94
CA ARG A 62 3.00 -7.43 -0.23
C ARG A 62 2.18 -8.25 -1.21
N VAL A 63 1.58 -7.61 -2.21
CA VAL A 63 0.82 -8.27 -3.26
C VAL A 63 1.70 -9.27 -4.01
N LYS A 64 2.94 -8.91 -4.37
CA LYS A 64 3.88 -9.82 -5.02
C LYS A 64 4.18 -11.05 -4.16
N ARG A 65 4.32 -10.89 -2.83
CA ARG A 65 4.55 -12.02 -1.92
C ARG A 65 3.33 -12.95 -1.83
N GLU A 66 2.13 -12.40 -1.78
CA GLU A 66 0.89 -13.20 -1.80
C GLU A 66 0.68 -13.87 -3.15
N ALA A 67 0.88 -13.15 -4.25
CA ALA A 67 0.82 -13.68 -5.61
C ALA A 67 1.80 -14.85 -5.79
N SER A 68 3.07 -14.72 -5.36
CA SER A 68 4.04 -15.81 -5.44
C SER A 68 3.63 -17.04 -4.62
N ARG A 69 2.97 -16.86 -3.46
CA ARG A 69 2.45 -17.97 -2.67
C ARG A 69 1.30 -18.66 -3.38
N LEU A 70 0.35 -17.89 -3.91
CA LEU A 70 -0.78 -18.40 -4.67
C LEU A 70 -0.31 -19.13 -5.94
N THR A 71 0.63 -18.55 -6.69
CA THR A 71 1.22 -19.20 -7.87
C THR A 71 2.02 -20.44 -7.50
N ALA A 72 2.74 -20.47 -6.37
CA ALA A 72 3.41 -21.68 -5.89
C ALA A 72 2.42 -22.77 -5.49
N SER A 73 1.29 -22.42 -4.87
CA SER A 73 0.21 -23.35 -4.54
C SER A 73 -0.51 -23.87 -5.78
N LEU A 74 -0.67 -23.05 -6.83
CA LEU A 74 -1.21 -23.48 -8.12
C LEU A 74 -0.22 -24.33 -8.91
N ARG A 75 1.08 -24.03 -8.84
CA ARG A 75 2.15 -24.77 -9.52
C ARG A 75 2.51 -26.07 -8.79
N GLY A 76 2.21 -26.18 -7.49
CA GLY A 76 2.27 -27.40 -6.69
C GLY A 76 1.06 -28.33 -6.87
N GLY A 77 0.19 -28.05 -7.84
CA GLY A 77 -0.93 -28.92 -8.22
C GLY A 77 -0.45 -30.22 -8.88
N PRO A 78 -1.07 -31.36 -8.56
CA PRO A 78 -0.48 -32.70 -8.57
C PRO A 78 -0.36 -33.32 -9.97
N GLY A 79 0.85 -33.32 -10.53
CA GLY A 79 1.15 -33.95 -11.83
C GLY A 79 2.01 -35.22 -11.79
N SER A 80 2.49 -35.66 -10.62
CA SER A 80 3.51 -36.72 -10.53
C SER A 80 3.00 -38.09 -10.03
N ALA A 81 1.70 -38.28 -9.82
CA ALA A 81 1.16 -39.54 -9.27
C ALA A 81 0.61 -40.52 -10.33
N ARG A 82 1.02 -40.41 -11.60
CA ARG A 82 0.53 -41.31 -12.67
C ARG A 82 1.61 -41.68 -13.69
N ARG A 83 2.58 -42.49 -13.26
CA ARG A 83 3.32 -43.39 -14.15
C ARG A 83 4.04 -44.49 -13.34
N THR A 84 3.22 -45.36 -12.75
CA THR A 84 3.56 -46.78 -12.60
C THR A 84 3.39 -47.46 -13.95
#